data_AF-A0A814J982-F1
#
_entry.id   AF-A0A814J982-F1
#
_cell.length_a   1.000
_cell.length_b   1.000
_cell.length_c   1.000
_cell.angle_alpha   90.00
_cell.angle_beta   90.00
_cell.angle_gamma   90.00
#
_symmetry.space_group_name_H-M   'P 1'
#
loop_
_entity.id
_entity.type
_entity.pdbx_description
1 polymer ?
#
loop_
_entity_poly.entity_id
_entity_poly.type
_entity_poly.pdbx_seq_one_letter_code
_entity_poly.pdbx_strand_id
1 'polypeptide(L)'
;MGKSAAAHMKKYREKMKNDKVKYENFLKKERDNKKATKTKLNVVELAALRTKNNLRQKKYLNNKTKRLINKPPPVAFKSRQSIGKAIKKVNSALPKCLGKKKVVVQHNAKKLELIAPSMHERVTAQHPGKLKEAVQKFYVRDDISYQLPGNFTIQATIHVSKLVQLARDFSFDLTWNFYATFHGIGVVDGIGGTVKRLVWGAVLAGQTCRSAEDFVRIAKQKTNKITLIELTKNDIDASKNKLQNIFAVVKAVPETLKTHCIKVIDNKAIESVVFEKQQLNTVLNVQYSKLIENPVDVIKQIYLHYKLDYTQEFDKKLQNGLKTTPKETRVGIHTL
;
A
#
# COMPACT_ATOMS: atom_id res chain seq x y z
N MET A 1 -25.05 12.23 -63.65
CA MET A 1 -24.86 13.05 -62.43
C MET A 1 -23.47 12.81 -61.85
N GLY A 2 -22.63 13.83 -61.77
CA GLY A 2 -21.30 13.72 -61.17
C GLY A 2 -21.40 13.38 -59.68
N LYS A 3 -20.59 12.43 -59.20
CA LYS A 3 -20.55 12.11 -57.76
C LYS A 3 -19.99 13.31 -57.01
N SER A 4 -20.60 13.64 -55.86
CA SER A 4 -20.12 14.76 -55.04
C SER A 4 -18.69 14.52 -54.54
N ALA A 5 -17.94 15.60 -54.27
CA ALA A 5 -16.58 15.52 -53.73
C ALA A 5 -16.50 14.67 -52.44
N ALA A 6 -17.56 14.70 -51.62
CA ALA A 6 -17.68 13.86 -50.43
C ALA A 6 -17.77 12.37 -50.75
N ALA A 7 -18.51 12.00 -51.81
CA ALA A 7 -18.62 10.62 -52.27
C ALA A 7 -17.29 10.10 -52.84
N HIS A 8 -16.55 10.94 -53.58
CA HIS A 8 -15.20 10.61 -54.03
C HIS A 8 -14.22 10.39 -52.87
N MET A 9 -14.25 11.26 -51.86
CA MET A 9 -13.42 11.13 -50.67
C MET A 9 -13.75 9.87 -49.85
N LYS A 10 -15.03 9.49 -49.78
CA LYS A 10 -15.46 8.25 -49.10
C LYS A 10 -14.91 7.02 -49.83
N LYS A 11 -15.07 6.95 -51.15
CA LYS A 11 -14.54 5.85 -51.98
C LYS A 11 -13.02 5.75 -51.90
N TYR A 12 -12.32 6.88 -51.87
CA TYR A 12 -10.86 6.91 -51.67
C TYR A 12 -10.46 6.35 -50.30
N ARG A 13 -11.15 6.76 -49.22
CA ARG A 13 -10.89 6.25 -47.86
C ARG A 13 -11.17 4.76 -47.73
N GLU A 14 -12.19 4.24 -48.40
CA GLU A 14 -12.50 2.81 -48.44
C GLU A 14 -11.42 2.01 -49.18
N LYS A 15 -10.98 2.48 -50.35
CA LYS A 15 -9.84 1.89 -51.08
C LYS A 15 -8.56 1.86 -50.24
N MET A 16 -8.28 2.94 -49.51
CA MET A 16 -7.11 3.02 -48.63
C MET A 16 -7.21 2.12 -47.39
N LYS A 17 -8.42 1.75 -46.93
CA LYS A 17 -8.59 0.82 -45.80
C LYS A 17 -8.38 -0.64 -46.19
N ASN A 18 -8.70 -0.99 -47.43
CA ASN A 18 -8.59 -2.36 -47.93
C ASN A 18 -7.14 -2.77 -48.19
N ASP A 19 -6.24 -1.81 -48.43
CA ASP A 19 -4.81 -2.05 -48.62
C ASP A 19 -3.99 -1.40 -47.51
N LYS A 20 -3.72 -2.20 -46.48
CA LYS A 20 -2.99 -1.78 -45.28
C LYS A 20 -1.57 -1.27 -45.60
N VAL A 21 -0.89 -1.90 -46.56
CA VAL A 21 0.49 -1.53 -46.93
C VAL A 21 0.49 -0.17 -47.61
N LYS A 22 -0.45 0.07 -48.53
CA LYS A 22 -0.61 1.36 -49.20
C LYS A 22 -1.01 2.47 -48.23
N TYR A 23 -1.83 2.17 -47.21
CA TYR A 23 -2.17 3.11 -46.16
C TYR A 23 -0.97 3.53 -45.32
N GLU A 24 -0.16 2.57 -44.87
CA GLU A 24 1.04 2.86 -44.08
C GLU A 24 2.06 3.67 -44.89
N ASN A 25 2.26 3.33 -46.17
CA ASN A 25 3.12 4.09 -47.09
C ASN A 25 2.63 5.52 -47.30
N PHE A 26 1.31 5.72 -47.44
CA PHE A 26 0.70 7.05 -47.51
C PHE A 26 0.94 7.85 -46.22
N LEU A 27 0.74 7.24 -45.05
CA LEU A 27 1.01 7.89 -43.76
C LEU A 27 2.48 8.22 -43.56
N LYS A 28 3.39 7.37 -44.04
CA LYS A 28 4.84 7.62 -44.03
C LYS A 28 5.17 8.84 -44.91
N LYS A 29 4.68 8.87 -46.15
CA LYS A 29 4.85 10.01 -47.07
C LYS A 29 4.28 11.32 -46.50
N GLU A 30 3.12 11.29 -45.86
CA GLU A 30 2.54 12.46 -45.17
C GLU A 30 3.43 12.96 -44.02
N ARG A 31 3.99 12.05 -43.22
CA ARG A 31 4.91 12.37 -42.14
C ARG A 31 6.19 13.00 -42.67
N ASP A 32 6.76 12.43 -43.72
CA ASP A 32 8.01 12.89 -44.34
C ASP A 32 7.81 14.24 -45.02
N ASN A 33 6.70 14.45 -45.74
CA ASN A 33 6.34 15.76 -46.29
C ASN A 33 6.21 16.81 -45.18
N LYS A 34 5.52 16.51 -44.08
CA LYS A 34 5.38 17.42 -42.93
C LYS A 34 6.71 17.73 -42.27
N LYS A 35 7.63 16.76 -42.19
CA LYS A 35 9.00 16.98 -41.69
C LYS A 35 9.78 17.88 -42.64
N ALA A 36 9.76 17.58 -43.94
CA ALA A 36 10.42 18.36 -44.99
C ALA A 36 9.90 19.81 -45.06
N THR A 37 8.60 20.02 -44.85
CA THR A 37 8.03 21.39 -44.80
C THR A 37 8.53 22.13 -43.56
N LYS A 38 8.71 21.44 -42.42
CA LYS A 38 9.21 22.06 -41.18
C LYS A 38 10.69 22.37 -41.23
N THR A 39 11.50 21.55 -41.88
CA THR A 39 12.95 21.77 -42.01
C THR A 39 13.31 22.86 -43.01
N LYS A 40 12.42 23.18 -43.95
CA LYS A 40 12.60 24.29 -44.91
C LYS A 40 12.16 25.66 -44.40
N LEU A 41 11.50 25.73 -43.24
CA LEU A 41 11.00 26.99 -42.68
C LEU A 41 12.07 27.65 -41.82
N ASN A 42 12.26 28.95 -42.02
CA ASN A 42 13.06 29.77 -41.10
C ASN A 42 12.35 29.88 -39.74
N VAL A 43 13.08 30.23 -38.67
CA VAL A 43 12.60 30.36 -37.29
C VAL A 43 11.35 31.24 -37.20
N VAL A 44 11.33 32.35 -37.95
CA VAL A 44 10.21 33.30 -38.01
C VAL A 44 8.96 32.67 -38.65
N GLU A 45 9.14 31.97 -39.77
CA GLU A 45 8.03 31.31 -40.48
C GLU A 45 7.48 30.12 -39.69
N LEU A 46 8.35 29.40 -38.97
CA LEU A 46 7.97 28.32 -38.07
C LEU A 46 7.13 28.84 -36.89
N ALA A 47 7.47 30.01 -36.34
CA ALA A 47 6.68 30.67 -35.30
C ALA A 47 5.30 31.08 -35.85
N ALA A 48 5.24 31.68 -37.05
CA ALA A 48 3.98 32.05 -37.70
C ALA A 48 3.07 30.83 -37.95
N LEU A 49 3.65 29.70 -38.39
CA LEU A 49 2.92 28.44 -38.59
C LEU A 49 2.36 27.88 -37.26
N ARG A 50 3.13 27.94 -36.17
CA ARG A 50 2.67 27.53 -34.83
C ARG A 50 1.49 28.38 -34.38
N THR A 51 1.58 29.71 -34.53
CA THR A 51 0.51 30.65 -34.16
C THR A 51 -0.76 30.38 -34.96
N LYS A 52 -0.65 30.17 -36.28
CA LYS A 52 -1.78 29.83 -37.16
C LYS A 52 -2.45 28.51 -36.77
N ASN A 53 -1.68 27.49 -36.38
CA ASN A 53 -2.22 26.21 -35.91
C ASN A 53 -2.94 26.34 -34.57
N ASN A 54 -2.39 27.12 -33.63
CA ASN A 54 -3.02 27.40 -32.34
C ASN A 54 -4.36 28.13 -32.53
N LEU A 55 -4.41 29.13 -33.43
CA LEU A 55 -5.65 29.83 -33.79
C LEU A 55 -6.71 28.89 -34.39
N ARG A 56 -6.31 27.98 -35.29
CA ARG A 56 -7.21 26.96 -35.86
C ARG A 56 -7.76 26.03 -34.78
N GLN A 57 -6.92 25.57 -33.85
CA GLN A 57 -7.38 24.73 -32.74
C GLN A 57 -8.33 25.48 -31.81
N LYS A 58 -8.03 26.73 -31.44
CA LYS A 58 -8.93 27.57 -30.64
C LYS A 58 -10.29 27.76 -31.30
N LYS A 59 -10.32 28.08 -32.61
CA LYS A 59 -11.58 28.19 -33.38
C LYS A 59 -12.37 26.87 -33.38
N TYR A 60 -11.70 25.73 -33.57
CA TYR A 60 -12.34 24.42 -33.53
C TYR A 60 -12.96 24.13 -32.15
N LEU A 61 -12.24 24.40 -31.06
CA LEU A 61 -12.74 24.21 -29.70
C LEU A 61 -13.93 25.14 -29.40
N ASN A 62 -13.83 26.42 -29.74
CA ASN A 62 -14.94 27.37 -29.56
C ASN A 62 -16.20 26.95 -30.32
N ASN A 63 -16.06 26.53 -31.58
CA ASN A 63 -17.19 26.04 -32.37
C ASN A 63 -17.79 24.75 -31.79
N LYS A 64 -16.96 23.88 -31.22
CA LYS A 64 -17.42 22.68 -30.52
C LYS A 64 -18.19 23.04 -29.25
N THR A 65 -17.73 24.03 -28.47
CA THR A 65 -18.40 24.52 -27.26
C THR A 65 -19.73 25.19 -27.60
N LYS A 66 -19.78 26.07 -28.61
CA LYS A 66 -21.04 26.70 -29.07
C LYS A 66 -22.10 25.67 -29.50
N ARG A 67 -21.69 24.57 -30.14
CA ARG A 67 -22.59 23.45 -30.49
C ARG A 67 -23.10 22.64 -29.29
N LEU A 68 -22.43 22.74 -28.14
CA LEU A 68 -22.81 22.07 -26.90
C LEU A 68 -23.77 22.92 -26.05
N ILE A 69 -23.65 24.25 -26.11
CA ILE A 69 -24.50 25.19 -25.36
C ILE A 69 -25.94 25.22 -25.92
N ASN A 70 -26.11 25.06 -27.23
CA ASN A 70 -27.43 25.19 -27.87
C ASN A 70 -28.22 23.87 -27.98
N LYS A 71 -28.00 22.89 -27.08
CA LYS A 71 -28.78 21.64 -27.07
C LYS A 71 -29.48 21.43 -25.73
N PRO A 72 -30.76 20.99 -25.72
CA PRO A 72 -31.46 20.61 -24.50
C PRO A 72 -30.67 19.52 -23.74
N PRO A 73 -30.87 19.38 -22.41
CA PRO A 73 -30.02 18.56 -21.56
C PRO A 73 -30.03 17.12 -22.10
N PRO A 74 -28.89 16.63 -22.62
CA PRO A 74 -28.86 15.34 -23.25
C PRO A 74 -28.95 14.29 -22.15
N VAL A 75 -29.69 13.21 -22.43
CA VAL A 75 -29.41 11.91 -21.80
C VAL A 75 -27.88 11.75 -21.81
N ALA A 76 -27.26 11.60 -20.64
CA ALA A 76 -25.83 11.86 -20.42
C ALA A 76 -24.90 11.16 -21.42
N PHE A 77 -25.39 10.08 -22.05
CA PHE A 77 -24.74 9.42 -23.17
C PHE A 77 -25.75 9.01 -24.25
N LYS A 78 -25.43 9.30 -25.53
CA LYS A 78 -26.33 9.08 -26.69
C LYS A 78 -26.32 7.64 -27.23
N SER A 79 -25.34 6.83 -26.83
CA SER A 79 -25.20 5.44 -27.27
C SER A 79 -24.27 4.64 -26.35
N ARG A 80 -24.38 3.31 -26.36
CA ARG A 80 -23.44 2.40 -25.64
C ARG A 80 -21.98 2.66 -26.02
N GLN A 81 -21.70 3.00 -27.28
CA GLN A 81 -20.35 3.35 -27.72
C GLN A 81 -19.82 4.64 -27.07
N SER A 82 -20.70 5.64 -26.88
CA SER A 82 -20.31 6.89 -26.21
C SER A 82 -20.03 6.68 -24.71
N ILE A 83 -20.81 5.81 -24.05
CA ILE A 83 -20.55 5.35 -22.67
C ILE A 83 -19.19 4.64 -22.60
N GLY A 84 -18.95 3.64 -23.47
CA GLY A 84 -17.69 2.90 -23.48
C GLY A 84 -16.47 3.79 -23.68
N LYS A 85 -16.56 4.81 -24.53
CA LYS A 85 -15.49 5.80 -24.72
C LYS A 85 -15.26 6.67 -23.49
N ALA A 86 -16.33 7.08 -22.80
CA ALA A 86 -16.23 7.83 -21.55
C ALA A 86 -15.59 6.99 -20.45
N ILE A 87 -16.06 5.76 -20.25
CA ILE A 87 -15.49 4.79 -19.31
C ILE A 87 -14.00 4.56 -19.61
N LYS A 88 -13.62 4.39 -20.88
CA LYS A 88 -12.22 4.19 -21.26
C LYS A 88 -11.34 5.39 -20.89
N LYS A 89 -11.81 6.62 -21.13
CA LYS A 89 -11.10 7.85 -20.75
C LYS A 89 -10.96 7.99 -19.24
N VAL A 90 -12.04 7.73 -18.49
CA VAL A 90 -12.02 7.77 -17.03
C VAL A 90 -11.05 6.72 -16.50
N ASN A 91 -11.11 5.49 -17.01
CA ASN A 91 -10.19 4.42 -16.61
C ASN A 91 -8.72 4.72 -16.93
N SER A 92 -8.43 5.44 -18.01
CA SER A 92 -7.07 5.89 -18.32
C SER A 92 -6.58 7.04 -17.44
N ALA A 93 -7.49 7.85 -16.90
CA ALA A 93 -7.18 8.96 -15.99
C ALA A 93 -7.11 8.54 -14.52
N LEU A 94 -7.73 7.40 -14.16
CA LEU A 94 -7.68 6.84 -12.82
C LEU A 94 -6.33 6.15 -12.53
N PRO A 95 -5.93 6.04 -11.25
CA PRO A 95 -4.75 5.28 -10.86
C PRO A 95 -4.78 3.84 -11.37
N LYS A 96 -3.61 3.30 -11.75
CA LYS A 96 -3.47 1.90 -12.20
C LYS A 96 -3.76 0.88 -11.08
N CYS A 97 -3.39 1.22 -9.84
CA CYS A 97 -3.63 0.37 -8.68
C CYS A 97 -5.13 0.32 -8.32
N LEU A 98 -5.69 -0.88 -8.19
CA LEU A 98 -7.11 -1.10 -7.90
C LEU A 98 -7.57 -0.44 -6.59
N GLY A 99 -6.75 -0.51 -5.53
CA GLY A 99 -7.07 0.12 -4.25
C GLY A 99 -7.21 1.65 -4.37
N LYS A 100 -6.22 2.30 -4.98
CA LYS A 100 -6.25 3.75 -5.22
C LYS A 100 -7.40 4.15 -6.15
N LYS A 101 -7.67 3.36 -7.19
CA LYS A 101 -8.81 3.55 -8.09
C LYS A 101 -10.14 3.53 -7.31
N LYS A 102 -10.34 2.53 -6.45
CA LYS A 102 -11.54 2.39 -5.62
C LYS A 102 -11.75 3.61 -4.72
N VAL A 103 -10.71 4.07 -4.03
CA VAL A 103 -10.80 5.25 -3.14
C VAL A 103 -11.16 6.51 -3.91
N VAL A 104 -10.52 6.76 -5.06
CA VAL A 104 -10.82 7.95 -5.88
C VAL A 104 -12.25 7.91 -6.41
N VAL A 105 -12.74 6.76 -6.87
CA VAL A 105 -14.11 6.61 -7.34
C VAL A 105 -15.11 6.82 -6.20
N GLN A 106 -14.89 6.20 -5.04
CA GLN A 106 -15.74 6.37 -3.86
C GLN A 106 -15.77 7.83 -3.37
N HIS A 107 -14.63 8.51 -3.37
CA HIS A 107 -14.54 9.91 -2.96
C HIS A 107 -15.34 10.82 -3.91
N ASN A 108 -15.20 10.64 -5.22
CA ASN A 108 -15.97 11.41 -6.20
C ASN A 108 -17.47 11.10 -6.13
N ALA A 109 -17.84 9.83 -5.92
CA ALA A 109 -19.23 9.43 -5.79
C ALA A 109 -19.89 10.01 -4.52
N LYS A 110 -19.16 10.06 -3.40
CA LYS A 110 -19.61 10.76 -2.18
C LYS A 110 -19.77 12.26 -2.39
N LYS A 111 -18.81 12.91 -3.07
CA LYS A 111 -18.86 14.35 -3.37
C LYS A 111 -20.05 14.74 -4.26
N LEU A 112 -20.48 13.82 -5.11
CA LEU A 112 -21.64 13.99 -6.00
C LEU A 112 -22.94 13.44 -5.40
N GLU A 113 -22.95 13.08 -4.11
CA GLU A 113 -24.12 12.57 -3.39
C GLU A 113 -24.74 11.30 -4.02
N LEU A 114 -23.95 10.56 -4.79
CA LEU A 114 -24.39 9.32 -5.45
C LEU A 114 -24.34 8.10 -4.51
N ILE A 115 -23.69 8.22 -3.36
CA ILE A 115 -23.60 7.19 -2.34
C ILE A 115 -24.13 7.81 -1.05
N ALA A 116 -25.20 7.25 -0.49
CA ALA A 116 -25.71 7.66 0.81
C ALA A 116 -24.58 7.60 1.86
N PRO A 117 -24.48 8.59 2.77
CA PRO A 117 -23.53 8.50 3.87
C PRO A 117 -23.76 7.19 4.63
N SER A 118 -22.68 6.46 4.92
CA SER A 118 -22.83 5.17 5.62
C SER A 118 -23.41 5.42 7.00
N MET A 119 -24.61 4.91 7.25
CA MET A 119 -25.34 4.98 8.53
C MET A 119 -24.64 4.26 9.70
N HIS A 120 -23.50 3.62 9.48
CA HIS A 120 -22.67 3.15 10.58
C HIS A 120 -21.95 4.35 11.19
N GLU A 121 -22.55 4.93 12.23
CA GLU A 121 -21.76 5.53 13.29
C GLU A 121 -20.68 4.52 13.64
N ARG A 122 -19.42 4.90 13.38
CA ARG A 122 -18.33 4.19 14.02
C ARG A 122 -18.59 4.36 15.50
N VAL A 123 -19.09 3.30 16.14
CA VAL A 123 -18.92 3.09 17.56
C VAL A 123 -17.42 3.17 17.76
N THR A 124 -16.95 4.37 18.08
CA THR A 124 -15.68 4.53 18.75
C THR A 124 -15.97 3.84 20.06
N ALA A 125 -15.62 2.55 20.15
CA ALA A 125 -15.50 1.89 21.43
C ALA A 125 -14.49 2.74 22.19
N GLN A 126 -15.00 3.72 22.93
CA GLN A 126 -14.19 4.58 23.77
C GLN A 126 -13.59 3.60 24.76
N HIS A 127 -12.32 3.27 24.54
CA HIS A 127 -11.58 2.45 25.47
C HIS A 127 -11.73 3.10 26.84
N PRO A 128 -12.01 2.32 27.90
CA PRO A 128 -12.24 2.84 29.24
C PRO A 128 -11.12 3.83 29.57
N GLY A 129 -11.44 5.01 30.09
CA GLY A 129 -10.47 6.10 30.29
C GLY A 129 -9.17 5.66 30.99
N LYS A 130 -9.30 4.63 31.84
CA LYS A 130 -8.20 3.90 32.49
C LYS A 130 -7.19 3.27 31.53
N LEU A 131 -7.61 2.68 30.41
CA LEU A 131 -6.72 2.13 29.38
C LEU A 131 -6.01 3.25 28.61
N LYS A 132 -6.71 4.36 28.35
CA LYS A 132 -6.11 5.53 27.70
C LYS A 132 -5.01 6.13 28.59
N GLU A 133 -5.26 6.26 29.89
CA GLU A 133 -4.25 6.69 30.87
C GLU A 133 -3.12 5.68 31.02
N ALA A 134 -3.40 4.37 31.01
CA ALA A 134 -2.37 3.33 31.10
C ALA A 134 -1.45 3.32 29.86
N VAL A 135 -2.03 3.42 28.66
CA VAL A 135 -1.27 3.54 27.41
C VAL A 135 -0.49 4.86 27.37
N GLN A 136 -1.07 5.95 27.85
CA GLN A 136 -0.40 7.24 27.89
C GLN A 136 0.76 7.23 28.92
N LYS A 137 0.57 6.65 30.10
CA LYS A 137 1.65 6.40 31.08
C LYS A 137 2.73 5.48 30.49
N PHE A 138 2.34 4.42 29.77
CA PHE A 138 3.26 3.48 29.13
C PHE A 138 4.17 4.16 28.10
N TYR A 139 3.62 4.98 27.21
CA TYR A 139 4.40 5.71 26.21
C TYR A 139 5.17 6.92 26.77
N VAL A 140 4.81 7.40 27.97
CA VAL A 140 5.52 8.46 28.70
C VAL A 140 6.64 7.89 29.58
N ARG A 141 6.76 6.56 29.77
CA ARG A 141 7.93 6.00 30.47
C ARG A 141 9.18 6.14 29.58
N ASP A 142 10.23 6.71 30.15
CA ASP A 142 11.54 6.95 29.52
C ASP A 142 12.27 5.67 29.06
N ASP A 143 11.75 4.49 29.40
CA ASP A 143 12.37 3.21 29.09
C ASP A 143 11.89 2.55 27.78
N ILE A 144 10.95 3.16 27.05
CA ILE A 144 10.31 2.55 25.88
C ILE A 144 10.64 3.23 24.53
N SER A 145 11.34 4.37 24.51
CA SER A 145 11.66 5.06 23.25
C SER A 145 13.14 5.40 23.07
N TYR A 146 13.93 4.42 22.62
CA TYR A 146 15.23 4.68 21.99
C TYR A 146 15.45 3.79 20.75
N GLN A 147 15.05 4.28 19.58
CA GLN A 147 15.65 3.86 18.32
C GLN A 147 16.96 4.63 18.13
N LEU A 148 18.08 4.09 18.62
CA LEU A 148 19.41 4.58 18.25
C LEU A 148 19.75 4.03 16.85
N PRO A 149 20.00 4.85 15.82
CA PRO A 149 20.57 4.33 14.58
C PRO A 149 22.07 4.10 14.83
N GLY A 150 22.53 2.85 14.92
CA GLY A 150 23.99 2.62 14.87
C GLY A 150 24.58 1.35 15.47
N ASN A 151 23.84 0.49 16.20
CA ASN A 151 24.44 -0.76 16.68
C ASN A 151 23.39 -1.88 16.85
N PHE A 152 23.12 -2.58 15.76
CA PHE A 152 22.01 -3.55 15.63
C PHE A 152 22.09 -4.74 16.60
N THR A 153 23.29 -5.16 17.00
CA THR A 153 23.50 -6.39 17.78
C THR A 153 23.13 -6.20 19.26
N ILE A 154 23.44 -5.03 19.83
CA ILE A 154 23.17 -4.72 21.24
C ILE A 154 21.68 -4.40 21.44
N GLN A 155 21.04 -3.76 20.46
CA GLN A 155 19.64 -3.33 20.54
C GLN A 155 18.64 -4.49 20.57
N ALA A 156 18.86 -5.53 19.75
CA ALA A 156 17.91 -6.64 19.68
C ALA A 156 17.86 -7.48 20.97
N THR A 157 19.01 -7.63 21.64
CA THR A 157 19.13 -8.29 22.94
C THR A 157 18.29 -7.61 24.03
N ILE A 158 18.38 -6.27 24.09
CA ILE A 158 17.75 -5.47 25.14
C ILE A 158 16.22 -5.54 25.04
N HIS A 159 15.68 -5.57 23.81
CA HIS A 159 14.24 -5.64 23.61
C HIS A 159 13.65 -6.89 24.25
N VAL A 160 14.25 -8.07 24.05
CA VAL A 160 13.65 -9.34 24.52
C VAL A 160 13.54 -9.42 26.05
N SER A 161 14.62 -9.13 26.78
CA SER A 161 14.61 -9.17 28.25
C SER A 161 13.65 -8.14 28.85
N LYS A 162 13.58 -6.95 28.24
CA LYS A 162 12.68 -5.88 28.67
C LYS A 162 11.20 -6.20 28.37
N LEU A 163 10.91 -6.86 27.26
CA LEU A 163 9.55 -7.31 26.90
C LEU A 163 9.00 -8.29 27.94
N VAL A 164 9.84 -9.21 28.43
CA VAL A 164 9.47 -10.15 29.51
C VAL A 164 9.23 -9.41 30.82
N GLN A 165 10.10 -8.45 31.20
CA GLN A 165 9.90 -7.63 32.39
C GLN A 165 8.61 -6.78 32.31
N LEU A 166 8.31 -6.19 31.15
CA LEU A 166 7.11 -5.39 30.95
C LEU A 166 5.83 -6.24 30.97
N ALA A 167 5.85 -7.42 30.35
CA ALA A 167 4.74 -8.37 30.43
C ALA A 167 4.44 -8.74 31.90
N ARG A 168 5.49 -8.92 32.71
CA ARG A 168 5.39 -9.19 34.15
C ARG A 168 4.83 -8.00 34.93
N ASP A 169 5.42 -6.82 34.77
CA ASP A 169 5.08 -5.64 35.57
C ASP A 169 3.62 -5.20 35.36
N PHE A 170 3.04 -5.50 34.20
CA PHE A 170 1.71 -5.04 33.82
C PHE A 170 0.69 -6.16 33.58
N SER A 171 1.09 -7.43 33.68
CA SER A 171 0.21 -8.58 33.48
C SER A 171 -0.55 -8.53 32.13
N PHE A 172 0.17 -8.23 31.04
CA PHE A 172 -0.40 -8.20 29.68
C PHE A 172 0.33 -9.18 28.75
N ASP A 173 -0.44 -9.78 27.85
CA ASP A 173 0.09 -10.56 26.73
C ASP A 173 0.80 -9.62 25.74
N LEU A 174 2.09 -9.84 25.54
CA LEU A 174 2.93 -8.95 24.75
C LEU A 174 3.63 -9.69 23.61
N THR A 175 3.42 -9.19 22.40
CA THR A 175 3.99 -9.72 21.16
C THR A 175 4.78 -8.63 20.45
N TRP A 176 6.07 -8.87 20.25
CA TRP A 176 6.95 -8.01 19.47
C TRP A 176 7.09 -8.56 18.05
N ASN A 177 6.87 -7.71 17.05
CA ASN A 177 6.99 -8.09 15.65
C ASN A 177 8.10 -7.26 14.99
N PHE A 178 9.10 -7.94 14.46
CA PHE A 178 10.15 -7.34 13.64
C PHE A 178 9.63 -7.15 12.21
N TYR A 179 9.44 -5.89 11.82
CA TYR A 179 9.18 -5.53 10.44
C TYR A 179 10.47 -5.03 9.79
N ALA A 180 11.03 -5.80 8.85
CA ALA A 180 12.23 -5.46 8.08
C ALA A 180 12.08 -4.26 7.12
N THR A 181 11.04 -3.43 7.26
CA THR A 181 10.73 -2.32 6.33
C THR A 181 11.43 -1.00 6.66
N PHE A 182 12.58 -1.02 7.35
CA PHE A 182 13.33 0.20 7.67
C PHE A 182 14.48 0.54 6.72
N HIS A 183 14.74 -0.27 5.69
CA HIS A 183 15.73 0.04 4.66
C HIS A 183 15.06 0.41 3.33
N GLY A 184 14.69 1.69 3.20
CA GLY A 184 14.61 2.36 1.90
C GLY A 184 13.25 2.48 1.19
N ILE A 185 12.13 1.99 1.74
CA ILE A 185 10.84 2.00 1.03
C ILE A 185 9.78 2.80 1.79
N GLY A 186 9.86 4.13 1.66
CA GLY A 186 8.77 5.04 2.02
C GLY A 186 8.36 5.04 3.50
N VAL A 187 7.46 5.95 3.86
CA VAL A 187 6.95 6.00 5.23
C VAL A 187 5.96 4.87 5.43
N VAL A 188 6.15 4.03 6.46
CA VAL A 188 5.17 3.02 6.85
C VAL A 188 3.84 3.74 7.10
N ASP A 189 2.80 3.37 6.33
CA ASP A 189 1.46 3.97 6.43
C ASP A 189 0.86 3.59 7.81
N GLY A 190 1.03 4.49 8.77
CA GLY A 190 0.60 4.36 10.16
C GLY A 190 0.63 5.72 10.88
N ILE A 191 0.82 5.72 12.20
CA ILE A 191 0.87 6.95 13.01
C ILE A 191 2.03 7.85 12.55
N GLY A 192 3.25 7.30 12.43
CA GLY A 192 4.43 8.05 11.98
C GLY A 192 4.29 8.64 10.57
N GLY A 193 3.74 7.88 9.63
CA GLY A 193 3.44 8.38 8.27
C GLY A 193 2.38 9.47 8.23
N THR A 194 1.40 9.41 9.13
CA THR A 194 0.38 10.45 9.27
C THR A 194 0.99 11.75 9.80
N VAL A 195 1.77 11.67 10.89
CA VAL A 195 2.46 12.83 11.47
C VAL A 195 3.39 13.49 10.45
N LYS A 196 4.23 12.69 9.77
CA LYS A 196 5.17 13.21 8.77
C LYS A 196 4.46 13.92 7.62
N ARG A 197 3.33 13.40 7.13
CA ARG A 197 2.52 14.05 6.09
C ARG A 197 1.91 15.37 6.56
N LEU A 198 1.45 15.45 7.81
CA LEU A 198 0.88 16.67 8.37
C LEU A 198 1.93 17.78 8.46
N VAL A 199 3.12 17.46 9.00
CA VAL A 199 4.23 18.42 9.06
C VAL A 199 4.69 18.81 7.65
N TRP A 200 4.83 17.83 6.75
CA TRP A 200 5.21 18.10 5.37
C TRP A 200 4.23 19.02 4.64
N GLY A 201 2.92 18.80 4.82
CA GLY A 201 1.89 19.68 4.27
C GLY A 201 1.98 21.10 4.82
N ALA A 202 2.35 21.26 6.09
CA ALA A 202 2.57 22.56 6.71
C ALA A 202 3.82 23.27 6.16
N VAL A 203 4.90 22.53 5.92
CA VAL A 203 6.11 23.04 5.28
C VAL A 203 5.85 23.49 3.85
N LEU A 204 5.09 22.70 3.08
CA LEU A 204 4.65 23.10 1.74
C LEU A 204 3.76 24.35 1.74
N ALA A 205 3.04 24.60 2.82
CA ALA A 205 2.24 25.81 3.02
C ALA A 205 3.07 27.01 3.52
N GLY A 206 4.40 26.91 3.59
CA GLY A 206 5.32 27.99 3.95
C GLY A 206 5.80 27.99 5.39
N GLN A 207 5.42 27.01 6.23
CA GLN A 207 6.03 26.88 7.56
C GLN A 207 7.48 26.38 7.46
N THR A 208 8.32 26.83 8.38
CA THR A 208 9.73 26.40 8.46
C THR A 208 9.87 25.32 9.52
N CYS A 209 10.53 24.21 9.19
CA CYS A 209 10.85 23.10 10.09
C CYS A 209 12.36 22.83 10.00
N ARG A 210 13.15 23.30 10.96
CA ARG A 210 14.63 23.17 10.95
C ARG A 210 15.18 22.27 12.06
N SER A 211 14.40 22.01 13.09
CA SER A 211 14.80 21.18 14.23
C SER A 211 13.76 20.09 14.54
N ALA A 212 14.11 19.16 15.43
CA ALA A 212 13.16 18.20 15.99
C ALA A 212 12.06 18.90 16.80
N GLU A 213 12.41 19.95 17.53
CA GLU A 213 11.49 20.81 18.27
C GLU A 213 10.46 21.47 17.34
N ASP A 214 10.92 22.04 16.22
CA ASP A 214 10.04 22.58 15.19
C ASP A 214 9.08 21.51 14.65
N PHE A 215 9.60 20.32 14.39
CA PHE A 215 8.80 19.20 13.90
C PHE A 215 7.69 18.84 14.88
N VAL A 216 8.02 18.68 16.16
CA VAL A 216 7.06 18.33 17.22
C VAL A 216 6.04 19.45 17.42
N ARG A 217 6.49 20.71 17.45
CA ARG A 217 5.63 21.89 17.55
C ARG A 217 4.62 21.95 16.42
N ILE A 218 5.07 21.83 15.16
CA ILE A 218 4.20 21.83 13.99
C ILE A 218 3.24 20.63 14.03
N ALA A 219 3.73 19.45 14.39
CA ALA A 219 2.91 18.26 14.48
C ALA A 219 1.78 18.41 15.52
N LYS A 220 2.09 18.94 16.72
CA LYS A 220 1.10 19.23 17.78
C LYS A 220 0.05 20.25 17.33
N GLN A 221 0.44 21.24 16.53
CA GLN A 221 -0.51 22.20 15.95
C GLN A 221 -1.46 21.56 14.93
N LYS A 222 -1.01 20.52 14.21
CA LYS A 222 -1.80 19.89 13.13
C LYS A 222 -2.65 18.71 13.61
N THR A 223 -2.38 18.13 14.77
CA THR A 223 -3.19 17.03 15.32
C THR A 223 -3.18 17.02 16.84
N ASN A 224 -4.38 16.93 17.42
CA ASN A 224 -4.60 16.65 18.84
C ASN A 224 -4.90 15.15 19.10
N LYS A 225 -4.98 14.33 18.06
CA LYS A 225 -5.32 12.91 18.15
C LYS A 225 -4.09 12.02 18.36
N ILE A 226 -2.90 12.56 18.13
CA ILE A 226 -1.63 11.85 18.25
C ILE A 226 -0.81 12.58 19.29
N THR A 227 -0.53 11.92 20.41
CA THR A 227 0.36 12.43 21.44
C THR A 227 1.80 12.35 20.93
N LEU A 228 2.49 13.48 20.95
CA LEU A 228 3.88 13.60 20.51
C LEU A 228 4.74 13.97 21.71
N ILE A 229 5.72 13.13 22.00
CA ILE A 229 6.71 13.33 23.05
C ILE A 229 8.02 13.68 22.36
N GLU A 230 8.64 14.77 22.80
CA GLU A 230 9.97 15.16 22.35
C GLU A 230 10.98 14.61 23.36
N LEU A 231 12.04 13.99 22.87
CA LEU A 231 13.16 13.53 23.68
C LEU A 231 14.38 14.38 23.32
N THR A 232 14.84 15.15 24.29
CA THR A 232 16.03 15.98 24.16
C THR A 232 17.27 15.18 24.54
N LYS A 233 18.45 15.66 24.13
CA LYS A 233 19.73 15.04 24.51
C LYS A 233 19.88 14.89 26.03
N ASN A 234 19.40 15.86 26.80
CA ASN A 234 19.46 15.84 28.26
C ASN A 234 18.63 14.68 28.84
N ASP A 235 17.47 14.39 28.25
CA ASP A 235 16.62 13.26 28.65
C ASP A 235 17.32 11.92 28.39
N ILE A 236 18.07 11.83 27.28
CA ILE A 236 18.90 10.67 26.95
C ILE A 236 20.03 10.50 27.96
N ASP A 237 20.78 11.57 28.23
CA ASP A 237 21.94 11.53 29.11
C ASP A 237 21.53 11.23 30.56
N ALA A 238 20.39 11.74 31.02
CA ALA A 238 19.81 11.40 32.32
C ALA A 238 19.41 9.91 32.42
N SER A 239 18.93 9.33 31.32
CA SER A 239 18.52 7.93 31.24
C SER A 239 19.71 6.97 31.10
N LYS A 240 20.79 7.43 30.49
CA LYS A 240 21.98 6.63 30.18
C LYS A 240 22.60 5.97 31.40
N ASN A 241 22.70 6.69 32.52
CA ASN A 241 23.28 6.16 33.76
C ASN A 241 22.45 5.02 34.35
N LYS A 242 21.11 5.11 34.28
CA LYS A 242 20.22 4.03 34.73
C LYS A 242 20.33 2.80 33.82
N LEU A 243 20.48 3.03 32.52
CA LEU A 243 20.55 1.98 31.51
C LEU A 243 21.91 1.24 31.51
N GLN A 244 23.01 1.93 31.81
CA GLN A 244 24.34 1.32 31.88
C GLN A 244 24.39 0.16 32.89
N ASN A 245 23.77 0.33 34.06
CA ASN A 245 23.71 -0.71 35.08
C ASN A 245 22.88 -1.93 34.62
N ILE A 246 21.79 -1.69 33.88
CA ILE A 246 20.97 -2.77 33.32
C ILE A 246 21.74 -3.50 32.21
N PHE A 247 22.42 -2.75 31.33
CA PHE A 247 23.19 -3.33 30.22
C PHE A 247 24.44 -4.09 30.67
N ALA A 248 24.99 -3.79 31.86
CA ALA A 248 26.08 -4.58 32.44
C ALA A 248 25.65 -6.00 32.83
N VAL A 249 24.35 -6.22 33.11
CA VAL A 249 23.82 -7.50 33.65
C VAL A 249 23.16 -8.36 32.56
N VAL A 250 22.59 -7.75 31.52
CA VAL A 250 21.81 -8.47 30.51
C VAL A 250 22.72 -9.18 29.50
N LYS A 251 22.54 -10.50 29.34
CA LYS A 251 23.24 -11.31 28.34
C LYS A 251 22.59 -11.20 26.97
N ALA A 252 23.42 -11.20 25.93
CA ALA A 252 22.99 -11.24 24.53
C ALA A 252 22.21 -12.52 24.21
N VAL A 253 21.02 -12.36 23.61
CA VAL A 253 20.28 -13.49 23.03
C VAL A 253 20.79 -13.66 21.60
N PRO A 254 21.40 -14.82 21.25
CA PRO A 254 21.93 -15.03 19.91
C PRO A 254 20.80 -15.09 18.87
N GLU A 255 21.14 -14.77 17.62
CA GLU A 255 20.27 -14.92 16.44
C GLU A 255 18.96 -14.12 16.39
N THR A 256 18.75 -13.14 17.27
CA THR A 256 17.54 -12.28 17.27
C THR A 256 17.28 -11.55 15.95
N LEU A 257 18.30 -11.36 15.10
CA LEU A 257 18.17 -10.77 13.76
C LEU A 257 17.43 -11.68 12.77
N LYS A 258 17.36 -12.99 13.02
CA LYS A 258 16.59 -13.95 12.21
C LYS A 258 15.13 -14.06 12.70
N THR A 259 14.87 -13.61 13.92
CA THR A 259 13.57 -13.70 14.56
C THR A 259 12.64 -12.59 14.09
N HIS A 260 11.47 -12.97 13.58
CA HIS A 260 10.50 -12.04 13.03
C HIS A 260 9.37 -11.69 13.99
N CYS A 261 9.08 -12.58 14.93
CA CYS A 261 8.10 -12.34 15.98
C CYS A 261 8.59 -12.99 17.28
N ILE A 262 8.43 -12.29 18.40
CA ILE A 262 8.73 -12.78 19.74
C ILE A 262 7.48 -12.59 20.58
N LYS A 263 6.95 -13.69 21.10
CA LYS A 263 5.82 -13.69 22.03
C LYS A 263 6.31 -14.13 23.39
N VAL A 264 5.98 -13.38 24.44
CA VAL A 264 6.28 -13.82 25.81
C VAL A 264 5.24 -14.88 26.18
N ILE A 265 5.68 -16.10 26.49
CA ILE A 265 4.80 -17.19 26.96
C ILE A 265 4.73 -17.16 28.48
N ASP A 266 5.88 -17.04 29.14
CA ASP A 266 5.99 -17.05 30.60
C ASP A 266 7.23 -16.24 31.05
N ASN A 267 7.36 -16.02 32.35
CA ASN A 267 8.41 -15.27 33.03
C ASN A 267 9.84 -15.76 32.73
N LYS A 268 9.98 -16.99 32.21
CA LYS A 268 11.25 -17.61 31.83
C LYS A 268 11.28 -18.11 30.38
N ALA A 269 10.19 -17.92 29.63
CA ALA A 269 10.02 -18.55 28.32
C ALA A 269 9.45 -17.56 27.30
N ILE A 270 10.12 -17.51 26.14
CA ILE A 270 9.68 -16.74 24.98
C ILE A 270 9.49 -17.70 23.80
N GLU A 271 8.45 -17.44 23.00
CA GLU A 271 8.27 -18.03 21.69
C GLU A 271 8.91 -17.12 20.65
N SER A 272 9.74 -17.67 19.77
CA SER A 272 10.34 -16.93 18.67
C SER A 272 9.93 -17.55 17.33
N VAL A 273 9.24 -16.79 16.48
CA VAL A 273 8.89 -17.21 15.12
C VAL A 273 9.95 -16.70 14.15
N VAL A 274 10.58 -17.63 13.43
CA VAL A 274 11.51 -17.36 12.34
C VAL A 274 10.76 -17.61 11.04
N PHE A 275 10.50 -16.57 10.24
CA PHE A 275 9.97 -16.79 8.89
C PHE A 275 11.14 -17.15 7.97
N GLU A 276 11.22 -18.43 7.61
CA GLU A 276 12.12 -18.89 6.55
C GLU A 276 11.59 -18.36 5.20
N LYS A 277 12.49 -17.84 4.36
CA LYS A 277 12.11 -17.19 3.09
C LYS A 277 11.56 -18.24 2.12
N GLN A 278 10.40 -17.92 1.51
CA GLN A 278 9.72 -18.56 0.35
C GLN A 278 8.76 -19.72 0.75
N GLN A 279 7.50 -19.85 0.33
CA GLN A 279 6.73 -19.33 -0.81
C GLN A 279 5.20 -19.56 -0.60
N LEU A 280 4.36 -18.83 -1.35
CA LEU A 280 2.92 -19.05 -1.65
C LEU A 280 1.86 -18.73 -0.56
N ASN A 281 1.52 -17.45 -0.48
CA ASN A 281 0.25 -16.96 0.06
C ASN A 281 -0.95 -17.43 -0.77
N THR A 282 -1.51 -18.57 -0.41
CA THR A 282 -2.94 -18.86 -0.58
C THR A 282 -3.39 -19.48 0.73
N VAL A 283 -4.25 -18.81 1.49
CA VAL A 283 -4.76 -19.34 2.75
C VAL A 283 -5.95 -20.23 2.43
N LEU A 284 -5.84 -21.53 2.65
CA LEU A 284 -6.98 -22.44 2.61
C LEU A 284 -7.59 -22.52 4.01
N ASN A 285 -8.81 -22.01 4.17
CA ASN A 285 -9.55 -22.15 5.43
C ASN A 285 -10.20 -23.54 5.48
N VAL A 286 -9.66 -24.43 6.30
CA VAL A 286 -10.23 -25.74 6.58
C VAL A 286 -11.02 -25.68 7.90
N GLN A 287 -12.28 -26.11 7.87
CA GLN A 287 -13.08 -26.24 9.09
C GLN A 287 -12.65 -27.47 9.87
N TYR A 288 -12.38 -27.31 11.17
CA TYR A 288 -11.88 -28.38 12.05
C TYR A 288 -12.83 -29.59 12.12
N SER A 289 -14.14 -29.37 12.07
CA SER A 289 -15.14 -30.46 12.02
C SER A 289 -14.93 -31.39 10.82
N LYS A 290 -14.67 -30.83 9.64
CA LYS A 290 -14.40 -31.61 8.42
C LYS A 290 -13.09 -32.37 8.47
N LEU A 291 -12.09 -31.84 9.18
CA LEU A 291 -10.81 -32.50 9.38
C LEU A 291 -10.94 -33.75 10.27
N ILE A 292 -11.83 -33.71 11.27
CA ILE A 292 -12.11 -34.87 12.12
C ILE A 292 -12.94 -35.92 11.37
N GLU A 293 -13.98 -35.47 10.64
CA GLU A 293 -14.92 -36.36 9.95
C GLU A 293 -14.25 -37.11 8.77
N ASN A 294 -13.42 -36.43 7.98
CA ASN A 294 -12.76 -37.04 6.83
C ASN A 294 -11.38 -36.41 6.57
N PRO A 295 -10.36 -36.77 7.37
CA PRO A 295 -9.03 -36.16 7.32
C PRO A 295 -8.32 -36.37 5.97
N VAL A 296 -8.56 -37.52 5.32
CA VAL A 296 -7.89 -37.90 4.06
C VAL A 296 -8.36 -37.01 2.91
N ASP A 297 -9.67 -36.79 2.77
CA ASP A 297 -10.20 -35.93 1.71
C ASP A 297 -9.82 -34.46 1.91
N VAL A 298 -9.75 -34.01 3.17
CA VAL A 298 -9.29 -32.65 3.49
C VAL A 298 -7.81 -32.47 3.11
N ILE A 299 -6.95 -33.44 3.41
CA ILE A 299 -5.54 -33.42 3.03
C ILE A 299 -5.40 -33.47 1.50
N LYS A 300 -6.19 -34.28 0.82
CA LYS A 300 -6.23 -34.33 -0.65
C LYS A 300 -6.63 -32.99 -1.27
N GLN A 301 -7.63 -32.32 -0.71
CA GLN A 301 -8.04 -30.97 -1.15
C GLN A 301 -6.95 -29.91 -0.91
N ILE A 302 -6.20 -30.01 0.18
CA ILE A 302 -5.03 -29.15 0.44
C ILE A 302 -3.99 -29.34 -0.67
N TYR A 303 -3.64 -30.59 -0.98
CA TYR A 303 -2.63 -30.88 -2.02
C TYR A 303 -3.09 -30.38 -3.40
N LEU A 304 -4.35 -30.61 -3.76
CA LEU A 304 -4.94 -30.07 -4.99
C LEU A 304 -4.94 -28.53 -5.04
N HIS A 305 -5.26 -27.86 -3.93
CA HIS A 305 -5.28 -26.40 -3.85
C HIS A 305 -3.90 -25.78 -4.09
N TYR A 306 -2.85 -26.40 -3.53
CA TYR A 306 -1.47 -25.95 -3.69
C TYR A 306 -0.78 -26.55 -4.92
N LYS A 307 -1.49 -27.34 -5.74
CA LYS A 307 -0.95 -28.04 -6.92
C LYS A 307 0.24 -28.94 -6.58
N LEU A 308 0.19 -29.60 -5.42
CA LEU A 308 1.15 -30.61 -4.99
C LEU A 308 0.74 -31.97 -5.55
N ASP A 309 1.71 -32.81 -5.89
CA ASP A 309 1.45 -34.15 -6.43
C ASP A 309 0.90 -35.07 -5.33
N TYR A 310 -0.37 -35.46 -5.47
CA TYR A 310 -1.04 -36.43 -4.61
C TYR A 310 -1.05 -37.81 -5.28
N THR A 311 -0.20 -38.73 -4.81
CA THR A 311 -0.04 -40.07 -5.40
C THR A 311 -0.89 -41.11 -4.67
N GLN A 312 -1.26 -42.20 -5.35
CA GLN A 312 -1.99 -43.32 -4.75
C GLN A 312 -1.19 -44.02 -3.63
N GLU A 313 0.14 -43.98 -3.70
CA GLU A 313 1.01 -44.54 -2.66
C GLU A 313 0.97 -43.70 -1.38
N PHE A 314 0.92 -42.37 -1.53
CA PHE A 314 0.75 -41.45 -0.39
C PHE A 314 -0.61 -41.62 0.28
N ASP A 315 -1.68 -41.81 -0.51
CA ASP A 315 -3.04 -42.07 -0.01
C ASP A 315 -3.10 -43.34 0.87
N LYS A 316 -2.47 -44.42 0.43
CA LYS A 316 -2.37 -45.68 1.20
C LYS A 316 -1.57 -45.49 2.50
N LYS A 317 -0.46 -44.74 2.47
CA LYS A 317 0.34 -44.45 3.67
C LYS A 317 -0.43 -43.59 4.67
N LEU A 318 -1.18 -42.61 4.19
CA LEU A 318 -2.00 -41.73 5.02
C LEU A 318 -3.14 -42.50 5.71
N GLN A 319 -3.84 -43.36 4.96
CA GLN A 319 -4.88 -44.23 5.52
C GLN A 319 -4.32 -45.24 6.53
N ASN A 320 -3.08 -45.72 6.34
CA ASN A 320 -2.43 -46.64 7.27
C ASN A 320 -1.90 -45.92 8.53
N GLY A 321 -1.39 -44.70 8.41
CA GLY A 321 -0.89 -43.90 9.53
C GLY A 321 -2.00 -43.44 10.49
N LEU A 322 -3.21 -43.20 9.97
CA LEU A 322 -4.39 -42.91 10.80
C LEU A 322 -4.86 -44.12 11.64
N LYS A 323 -4.44 -45.34 11.28
CA LYS A 323 -4.74 -46.56 12.05
C LYS A 323 -3.74 -46.83 13.18
N THR A 324 -2.60 -46.13 13.19
CA THR A 324 -1.57 -46.30 14.22
C THR A 324 -1.63 -45.16 15.24
N THR A 325 -1.96 -45.47 16.49
CA THR A 325 -2.01 -44.52 17.61
C THR A 325 -0.66 -43.79 17.82
N PRO A 326 -0.67 -42.51 18.27
CA PRO A 326 0.53 -41.69 18.31
C PRO A 326 1.51 -42.17 19.39
N LYS A 327 2.78 -42.40 19.02
CA LYS A 327 3.89 -42.43 19.99
C LYS A 327 4.26 -41.00 20.33
N GLU A 328 4.35 -40.71 21.62
CA GLU A 328 4.74 -39.40 22.17
C GLU A 328 6.12 -38.97 21.64
N THR A 329 6.15 -37.83 20.95
CA THR A 329 7.40 -37.16 20.57
C THR A 329 7.63 -36.02 21.55
N ARG A 330 8.65 -36.15 22.40
CA ARG A 330 9.07 -35.10 23.35
C ARG A 330 9.65 -33.89 22.59
N VAL A 331 9.06 -32.72 22.80
CA VAL A 331 9.60 -31.41 22.39
C VAL A 331 10.55 -30.92 23.48
N GLY A 332 11.78 -30.57 23.10
CA GLY A 332 12.80 -30.06 24.02
C GLY A 332 12.47 -28.64 24.49
N ILE A 333 12.35 -28.46 25.80
CA ILE A 333 12.28 -27.16 26.47
C ILE A 333 13.71 -26.73 26.80
N HIS A 334 14.15 -25.57 26.29
CA HIS A 334 15.37 -24.93 26.77
C HIS A 334 15.02 -23.92 27.87
N THR A 335 15.41 -24.25 29.10
CA THR A 335 15.40 -23.34 30.26
C THR A 335 16.61 -22.42 30.23
N LEU A 336 16.38 -21.12 30.45
CA LEU A 336 17.39 -20.10 30.70
C LEU A 336 18.00 -20.21 32.10
#